data_AF-R2R991-F1
#
_entry.id   AF-R2R991-F1
#
_cell.length_a   1.000
_cell.length_b   1.000
_cell.length_c   1.000
_cell.angle_alpha   90.00
_cell.angle_beta   90.00
_cell.angle_gamma   90.00
#
_symmetry.space_group_name_H-M   'P 1'
#
loop_
_entity.id
_entity.type
_entity.pdbx_description
1 polymer ?
#
loop_
_entity_poly.entity_id
_entity_poly.type
_entity_poly.pdbx_seq_one_letter_code
_entity_poly.pdbx_strand_id
1 'polypeptide(L)'
;MQPREKRRRVDCMLLALSTNEYRLNRSAGKIALTIPKKRGAPYGNKNAIGNKGGGAPIGNINTEKHGFYTNFGYRFQMMKIEESLMESGQYNVELVRDIAEKVKSGEVRIKFDFSPGG
;
A
#
# COMPACT_ATOMS: atom_id res chain seq x y z
N MET A 1 2.33 -21.01 18.79
CA MET A 1 2.15 -21.10 17.33
C MET A 1 0.79 -21.72 17.07
N GLN A 2 -0.04 -21.14 16.20
CA GLN A 2 -1.36 -21.70 15.86
C GLN A 2 -1.23 -23.13 15.30
N PRO A 3 -2.08 -24.10 15.69
CA PRO A 3 -1.94 -25.51 15.30
C PRO A 3 -1.83 -25.73 13.78
N ARG A 4 -2.60 -24.97 13.00
CA ARG A 4 -2.58 -25.01 11.53
C ARG A 4 -1.26 -24.52 10.92
N GLU A 5 -0.60 -23.53 11.53
CA GLU A 5 0.71 -23.05 11.05
C GLU A 5 1.81 -24.08 11.34
N LYS A 6 1.75 -24.74 12.50
CA LYS A 6 2.67 -25.82 12.84
C LYS A 6 2.56 -26.96 11.83
N ARG A 7 1.34 -27.42 11.53
CA ARG A 7 1.09 -28.49 10.54
C ARG A 7 1.64 -28.13 9.17
N ARG A 8 1.35 -26.93 8.65
CA ARG A 8 1.89 -26.52 7.35
C ARG A 8 3.43 -26.49 7.32
N ARG A 9 4.08 -25.99 8.38
CA ARG A 9 5.55 -25.96 8.40
C ARG A 9 6.14 -27.36 8.32
N VAL A 10 5.51 -28.35 8.96
CA VAL A 10 5.88 -29.75 8.85
C VAL A 10 5.66 -30.25 7.41
N ASP A 11 4.52 -29.95 6.81
CA ASP A 11 4.23 -30.36 5.42
C ASP A 11 5.24 -29.76 4.42
N CYS A 12 5.58 -28.48 4.55
CA CYS A 12 6.61 -27.83 3.73
C CYS A 12 8.00 -28.46 3.93
N MET A 13 8.33 -28.86 5.16
CA MET A 13 9.59 -29.52 5.48
C MET A 13 9.65 -30.92 4.85
N LEU A 14 8.56 -31.67 4.96
CA LEU A 14 8.45 -33.01 4.36
C LEU A 14 8.58 -32.95 2.83
N LEU A 15 7.92 -31.96 2.21
CA LEU A 15 8.01 -31.74 0.77
C LEU A 15 9.44 -31.38 0.35
N ALA A 16 10.09 -30.43 1.04
CA ALA A 16 11.46 -30.05 0.71
C ALA A 16 12.44 -31.23 0.81
N LEU A 17 12.25 -32.11 1.80
CA LEU A 17 13.05 -33.33 1.95
C LEU A 17 12.76 -34.35 0.83
N SER A 18 11.50 -34.49 0.39
CA SER A 18 11.15 -35.42 -0.69
C SER A 18 11.58 -34.93 -2.08
N THR A 19 11.62 -33.62 -2.29
CA THR A 19 12.05 -33.00 -3.56
C THR A 19 13.54 -32.67 -3.61
N ASN A 20 14.29 -32.93 -2.52
CA ASN A 20 15.68 -32.50 -2.34
C ASN A 20 15.90 -30.98 -2.49
N GLU A 21 14.87 -30.16 -2.26
CA GLU A 21 14.93 -28.70 -2.27
C GLU A 21 15.34 -28.13 -0.90
N TYR A 22 16.49 -28.58 -0.38
CA TYR A 22 17.04 -28.11 0.89
C TYR A 22 18.54 -27.87 0.79
N ARG A 23 19.06 -27.02 1.67
CA ARG A 23 20.49 -26.75 1.78
C ARG A 23 21.05 -27.42 3.03
N LEU A 24 21.93 -28.41 2.84
CA LEU A 24 22.61 -29.08 3.95
C LEU A 24 23.89 -28.33 4.33
N ASN A 25 24.01 -27.98 5.61
CA ASN A 25 25.25 -27.53 6.22
C ASN A 25 25.85 -28.68 7.04
N ARG A 26 26.87 -29.35 6.47
CA ARG A 26 27.49 -30.54 7.05
C ARG A 26 28.30 -30.25 8.31
N SER A 27 29.00 -29.11 8.38
CA SER A 27 29.82 -28.75 9.56
C SER A 27 28.96 -28.43 10.78
N ALA A 28 27.76 -27.87 10.56
CA ALA A 28 26.82 -27.57 11.64
C ALA A 28 25.77 -28.66 11.90
N GLY A 29 25.70 -29.71 11.06
CA GLY A 29 24.65 -30.72 11.13
C GLY A 29 23.23 -30.17 10.92
N LYS A 30 23.08 -29.10 10.14
CA LYS A 30 21.82 -28.36 9.98
C LYS A 30 21.30 -28.40 8.56
N ILE A 31 19.99 -28.53 8.40
CA ILE A 31 19.30 -28.38 7.13
C ILE A 31 18.60 -27.02 7.11
N ALA A 32 18.89 -26.21 6.11
CA ALA A 32 18.23 -24.94 5.85
C ALA A 32 17.23 -25.12 4.70
N LEU A 33 15.98 -24.74 4.94
CA LEU A 33 14.88 -24.83 3.99
C LEU A 33 14.18 -23.47 3.87
N THR A 34 13.81 -23.10 2.65
CA THR A 34 13.08 -21.86 2.36
C THR A 34 11.59 -22.15 2.43
N ILE A 35 10.93 -21.73 3.51
CA ILE A 35 9.48 -21.87 3.65
C ILE A 35 8.78 -20.68 2.97
N PRO A 36 7.92 -20.88 1.96
CA PRO A 36 7.23 -19.78 1.31
C PRO A 36 6.34 -19.01 2.32
N LYS A 37 6.36 -17.68 2.19
CA LYS A 37 5.50 -16.79 2.95
C LYS A 37 4.05 -17.00 2.52
N LYS A 38 3.14 -16.98 3.50
CA LYS A 38 1.71 -17.05 3.20
C LYS A 38 1.23 -15.71 2.64
N ARG A 39 0.28 -15.78 1.72
CA ARG A 39 -0.50 -14.61 1.31
C ARG A 39 -1.56 -14.33 2.39
N GLY A 40 -1.79 -13.05 2.65
CA GLY A 40 -2.78 -12.57 3.62
C GLY A 40 -2.27 -12.47 5.05
N ALA A 41 -3.20 -12.23 5.97
CA ALA A 41 -2.89 -12.01 7.37
C ALA A 41 -2.28 -13.27 8.04
N PRO A 42 -1.38 -13.09 9.03
CA PRO A 42 -0.87 -14.20 9.83
C PRO A 42 -1.99 -14.96 10.55
N TYR A 43 -1.79 -16.25 10.82
CA TYR A 43 -2.75 -17.04 11.62
C TYR A 43 -2.91 -16.45 13.00
N GLY A 44 -4.17 -16.25 13.41
CA GLY A 44 -4.51 -15.67 14.71
C GLY A 44 -4.39 -14.15 14.76
N ASN A 45 -4.23 -13.46 13.62
CA ASN A 45 -4.40 -12.02 13.57
C ASN A 45 -5.83 -11.65 14.00
N LYS A 46 -5.97 -11.04 15.18
CA LYS A 46 -7.27 -10.65 15.75
C LYS A 46 -8.01 -9.64 14.88
N ASN A 47 -7.28 -8.80 14.13
CA ASN A 47 -7.85 -7.82 13.21
C ASN A 47 -8.43 -8.47 11.93
N ALA A 48 -8.17 -9.76 11.71
CA ALA A 48 -8.72 -10.53 10.60
C ALA A 48 -9.87 -11.46 11.03
N ILE A 49 -10.17 -11.58 12.32
CA ILE A 49 -11.27 -12.43 12.81
C ILE A 49 -12.59 -11.84 12.32
N GLY A 50 -13.38 -12.62 11.56
CA GLY A 50 -14.65 -12.19 10.97
C GLY A 50 -14.54 -11.53 9.59
N ASN A 51 -13.34 -11.11 9.18
CA ASN A 51 -13.08 -10.70 7.80
C ASN A 51 -12.84 -11.96 6.95
N LYS A 52 -13.61 -12.17 5.87
CA LYS A 52 -13.53 -13.38 5.03
C LYS A 52 -12.15 -13.62 4.39
N GLY A 53 -11.23 -12.65 4.49
CA GLY A 53 -10.00 -12.65 3.72
C GLY A 53 -10.32 -12.37 2.25
N GLY A 54 -9.48 -11.58 1.62
CA GLY A 54 -9.72 -11.10 0.27
C GLY A 54 -8.92 -9.82 0.06
N GLY A 55 -8.67 -9.49 -1.20
CA GLY A 55 -8.16 -8.17 -1.54
C GLY A 55 -9.07 -7.08 -0.97
N ALA A 56 -8.52 -5.89 -0.82
CA ALA A 56 -9.29 -4.69 -0.59
C ALA A 56 -10.51 -4.66 -1.55
N PRO A 57 -11.72 -4.29 -1.09
CA PRO A 57 -12.87 -4.17 -1.97
C PRO A 57 -12.58 -3.21 -3.15
N ILE A 58 -13.23 -3.45 -4.29
CA ILE A 58 -13.12 -2.56 -5.46
C ILE A 58 -13.56 -1.16 -5.02
N GLY A 59 -12.70 -0.15 -5.23
CA GLY A 59 -12.92 1.22 -4.75
C GLY A 59 -12.37 1.53 -3.34
N ASN A 60 -11.66 0.59 -2.70
CA ASN A 60 -11.03 0.87 -1.42
C ASN A 60 -9.83 1.83 -1.55
N ILE A 61 -10.06 3.07 -1.14
CA ILE A 61 -9.07 4.15 -1.08
C ILE A 61 -7.94 3.93 -0.07
N ASN A 62 -8.05 2.95 0.85
CA ASN A 62 -6.94 2.62 1.77
C ASN A 62 -5.73 2.01 1.05
N THR A 63 -5.87 1.61 -0.22
CA THR A 63 -4.75 1.17 -1.08
C THR A 63 -4.12 2.36 -1.82
N GLU A 64 -4.75 3.53 -1.81
CA GLU A 64 -4.09 4.74 -2.30
C GLU A 64 -2.89 4.99 -1.41
N LYS A 65 -1.69 4.90 -1.99
CA LYS A 65 -0.42 5.28 -1.34
C LYS A 65 -0.34 6.80 -1.04
N HIS A 66 -1.50 7.45 -1.13
CA HIS A 66 -1.79 8.85 -1.32
C HIS A 66 -3.12 9.20 -0.62
N GLY A 67 -3.41 8.59 0.54
CA GLY A 67 -4.45 9.14 1.44
C GLY A 67 -4.06 10.54 1.92
N PHE A 68 -5.01 11.32 2.47
CA PHE A 68 -4.98 12.71 3.01
C PHE A 68 -3.64 13.37 3.45
N TYR A 69 -2.56 12.62 3.65
CA TYR A 69 -1.17 13.02 3.86
C TYR A 69 -0.34 13.09 2.57
N THR A 70 -0.99 13.11 1.40
CA THR A 70 -0.34 13.10 0.09
C THR A 70 0.39 14.39 -0.20
N ASN A 71 1.70 14.28 -0.45
CA ASN A 71 2.57 15.25 -1.12
C ASN A 71 2.23 16.73 -0.88
N PHE A 72 3.02 17.39 -0.03
CA PHE A 72 2.91 18.83 0.24
C PHE A 72 2.74 19.66 -1.03
N GLY A 73 3.50 19.38 -2.10
CA GLY A 73 3.38 20.09 -3.37
C GLY A 73 2.00 19.97 -4.05
N TYR A 74 1.34 18.82 -3.93
CA TYR A 74 -0.03 18.63 -4.42
C TYR A 74 -1.03 19.43 -3.59
N ARG A 75 -0.90 19.40 -2.25
CA ARG A 75 -1.78 20.15 -1.35
C ARG A 75 -1.68 21.66 -1.58
N PHE A 76 -0.48 22.19 -1.77
CA PHE A 76 -0.28 23.62 -2.05
C PHE A 76 -0.88 24.03 -3.39
N GLN A 77 -0.77 23.19 -4.42
CA GLN A 77 -1.41 23.44 -5.71
C GLN A 77 -2.93 23.47 -5.56
N MET A 78 -3.52 22.46 -4.90
CA MET A 78 -4.97 22.41 -4.69
C MET A 78 -5.49 23.57 -3.85
N MET A 79 -4.79 23.94 -2.76
CA MET A 79 -5.16 25.08 -1.93
C MET A 79 -5.23 26.38 -2.75
N LYS A 80 -4.23 26.62 -3.61
CA LYS A 80 -4.20 27.81 -4.47
C LYS A 80 -5.31 27.82 -5.52
N ILE A 81 -5.63 26.65 -6.06
CA ILE A 81 -6.73 26.47 -7.02
C ILE A 81 -8.06 26.75 -6.34
N GLU A 82 -8.31 26.16 -5.18
CA GLU A 82 -9.54 26.35 -4.41
C GLU A 82 -9.71 27.82 -4.00
N GLU A 83 -8.66 28.46 -3.49
CA GLU A 83 -8.64 29.90 -3.17
C GLU A 83 -9.03 30.75 -4.40
N SER A 84 -8.41 30.49 -5.55
CA SER A 84 -8.73 31.21 -6.81
C SER A 84 -10.17 30.97 -7.29
N LEU A 85 -10.70 29.76 -7.12
CA LEU A 85 -12.08 29.41 -7.47
C LEU A 85 -13.10 30.08 -6.54
N MET A 86 -12.77 30.19 -5.25
CA MET A 86 -13.59 30.91 -4.27
C MET A 86 -13.61 32.42 -4.56
N GLU A 87 -12.44 33.02 -4.82
CA GLU A 87 -12.33 34.45 -5.16
C GLU A 87 -13.06 34.82 -6.45
N SER A 88 -13.01 33.93 -7.46
CA SER A 88 -13.73 34.12 -8.72
C SER A 88 -15.22 33.79 -8.64
N GLY A 89 -15.71 33.27 -7.51
CA GLY A 89 -17.09 32.82 -7.35
C GLY A 89 -17.47 31.60 -8.19
N GLN A 90 -16.48 30.90 -8.77
CA GLN A 90 -16.67 29.71 -9.61
C GLN A 90 -16.51 28.40 -8.83
N TYR A 91 -16.45 28.47 -7.51
CA TYR A 91 -16.29 27.29 -6.66
C TYR A 91 -17.45 26.30 -6.84
N ASN A 92 -17.10 25.11 -7.31
CA ASN A 92 -18.01 23.97 -7.44
C ASN A 92 -17.24 22.69 -7.11
N VAL A 93 -17.83 21.83 -6.27
CA VAL A 93 -17.23 20.58 -5.80
C VAL A 93 -16.86 19.65 -6.96
N GLU A 94 -17.70 19.55 -8.00
CA GLU A 94 -17.40 18.71 -9.18
C GLU A 94 -16.22 19.25 -9.96
N LEU A 95 -16.16 20.58 -10.14
CA LEU A 95 -15.05 21.25 -10.81
C LEU A 95 -13.73 21.06 -10.05
N VAL A 96 -13.76 21.21 -8.72
CA VAL A 96 -12.58 20.98 -7.87
C VAL A 96 -12.10 19.53 -7.98
N ARG A 97 -13.01 18.55 -8.06
CA ARG A 97 -12.66 17.14 -8.24
C ARG A 97 -12.01 16.89 -9.61
N ASP A 98 -12.59 17.44 -10.67
CA ASP A 98 -12.03 17.30 -12.03
C ASP A 98 -10.65 17.95 -12.14
N ILE A 99 -10.46 19.12 -11.52
CA ILE A 99 -9.14 19.77 -11.46
C ILE A 99 -8.16 18.95 -10.61
N ALA A 100 -8.60 18.38 -9.49
CA ALA A 100 -7.78 17.51 -8.66
C ALA A 100 -7.27 16.28 -9.44
N GLU A 101 -8.12 15.68 -10.28
CA GLU A 101 -7.72 14.59 -11.19
C GLU A 101 -6.66 15.05 -12.19
N LYS A 102 -6.82 16.22 -12.79
CA LYS A 102 -5.85 16.80 -13.74
C LYS A 102 -4.52 17.20 -13.09
N VAL A 103 -4.54 17.68 -11.85
CA VAL A 103 -3.32 17.97 -11.08
C VAL A 103 -2.62 16.65 -10.69
N LYS A 104 -3.40 15.62 -10.34
CA LYS A 104 -2.88 14.27 -10.03
C LYS A 104 -2.29 13.58 -11.27
N SER A 105 -2.89 13.74 -12.45
CA SER A 105 -2.36 13.23 -13.71
C SER A 105 -1.16 14.04 -14.23
N GLY A 106 -0.95 15.25 -13.71
CA GLY A 106 0.12 16.16 -14.11
C GLY A 106 -0.20 16.99 -15.35
N GLU A 107 -1.43 16.92 -15.85
CA GLU A 107 -1.95 17.79 -16.92
C GLU A 107 -2.01 19.26 -16.48
N VAL A 108 -2.28 19.49 -15.20
CA VAL A 108 -2.28 20.83 -14.60
C VAL A 108 -1.15 20.91 -13.59
N ARG A 109 -0.29 21.91 -13.77
CA ARG A 109 0.73 22.31 -12.79
C ARG A 109 0.70 23.81 -12.63
N ILE A 110 0.55 24.28 -11.40
CA ILE A 110 0.77 25.68 -11.08
C ILE A 110 2.28 25.91 -11.02
N LYS A 111 2.79 26.82 -11.85
CA LYS A 111 4.15 27.33 -11.71
C LYS A 111 4.18 28.25 -10.49
N PHE A 112 5.02 27.90 -9.53
CA PHE A 112 5.29 28.78 -8.40
C PHE A 112 6.49 29.64 -8.77
N ASP A 113 6.25 30.94 -8.98
CA ASP A 113 7.34 31.90 -8.99
C ASP A 113 7.72 32.16 -7.53
N PHE A 114 8.69 31.40 -7.04
CA PHE A 114 9.29 31.67 -5.74
C PHE A 114 10.14 32.92 -5.91
N SER A 115 9.55 34.10 -5.71
CA SER A 115 10.32 35.33 -5.59
C SER A 115 11.11 35.20 -4.27
N PRO A 116 12.45 35.03 -4.31
CA PRO A 116 13.23 35.02 -3.08
C PRO A 116 13.20 36.46 -2.58
N GLY A 117 12.32 36.73 -1.61
CA GLY A 117 12.16 38.06 -1.07
C GLY A 117 13.45 38.52 -0.38
N GLY A 118 13.95 39.69 -0.79
CA GLY A 118 14.70 40.65 0.01
C GLY A 118 16.12 40.29 0.39
#